data_AF-A0A423K7P5-F1
#
_entry.id   AF-A0A423K7P5-F1
#
_cell.length_a   1.000
_cell.length_b   1.000
_cell.length_c   1.000
_cell.angle_alpha   90.00
_cell.angle_beta   90.00
_cell.angle_gamma   90.00
#
_symmetry.space_group_name_H-M   'P 1'
#
loop_
_entity.id
_entity.type
_entity.pdbx_description
1 polymer ?
#
loop_
_entity_poly.entity_id
_entity_poly.type
_entity_poly.pdbx_seq_one_letter_code
_entity_poly.pdbx_strand_id
1 'polypeptide(L)'
;MKKIFLPFVIAVLSLQGCAEMPAYSNVDPASAGDESRYTVVETDTYAGRPQRHWADMQPNLNIIKINDEKVGNIPFSTYYYKNDSPQRAVLKPGTYVIQLEYRLPSHFLFADLKFDGKPGQKIMARSRYVGLNRLEVWLEDTATGDVVSTREN
;
A
#
# COMPACT_ATOMS: atom_id res chain seq x y z
N MET A 1 12.70 11.39 52.34
CA MET A 1 12.24 11.80 50.99
C MET A 1 13.12 11.12 49.94
N LYS A 2 12.69 9.98 49.38
CA LYS A 2 13.40 9.31 48.27
C LYS A 2 12.69 9.67 46.97
N LYS A 3 13.38 10.42 46.12
CA LYS A 3 12.85 10.96 44.87
C LYS A 3 12.74 9.82 43.84
N ILE A 4 11.51 9.58 43.38
CA ILE A 4 11.17 8.66 42.30
C ILE A 4 11.56 9.34 40.98
N PHE A 5 12.72 9.01 40.44
CA PHE A 5 13.23 9.54 39.16
C PHE A 5 13.32 8.45 38.07
N LEU A 6 12.41 7.49 38.09
CA LEU A 6 12.43 6.36 37.15
C LEU A 6 11.21 6.18 36.20
N PRO A 7 10.15 7.03 36.14
CA PRO A 7 9.09 6.80 35.16
C PRO A 7 9.32 7.52 33.82
N PHE A 8 10.22 8.52 33.77
CA PHE A 8 10.32 9.38 32.57
C PHE A 8 11.03 8.70 31.38
N VAL A 9 11.97 7.77 31.64
CA VAL A 9 12.71 7.08 30.57
C VAL A 9 11.84 6.04 29.84
N ILE A 10 10.86 5.44 30.52
CA ILE A 10 9.96 4.44 29.92
C ILE A 10 8.89 5.11 29.03
N ALA A 11 8.45 6.32 29.38
CA ALA A 11 7.46 7.07 28.60
C ALA A 11 8.00 7.57 27.24
N VAL A 12 9.32 7.75 27.09
CA VAL A 12 9.94 8.21 25.83
C VAL A 12 10.09 7.06 24.83
N LEU A 13 10.18 5.80 25.29
CA LEU A 13 10.28 4.62 24.42
C LEU A 13 8.95 4.24 23.76
N SER A 14 7.80 4.71 24.26
CA SER A 14 6.49 4.48 23.64
C SER A 14 6.11 5.51 22.56
N LEU A 15 6.98 6.49 22.28
CA LEU A 15 6.79 7.49 21.21
C LEU A 15 7.50 7.13 19.90
N GLN A 16 8.19 5.99 19.82
CA GLN A 16 8.59 5.42 18.54
C GLN A 16 7.37 4.78 17.87
N GLY A 17 6.44 5.64 17.44
CA GLY A 17 5.40 5.24 16.50
C GLY A 17 6.09 4.54 15.34
N CYS A 18 5.66 3.32 15.03
CA CYS A 18 6.10 2.62 13.82
C CYS A 18 5.85 3.58 12.66
N ALA A 19 6.91 4.15 12.09
CA ALA A 19 6.80 5.11 11.02
C ALA A 19 6.17 4.40 9.82
N GLU A 20 4.90 4.72 9.56
CA GLU A 20 4.20 4.27 8.37
C GLU A 20 4.92 4.85 7.17
N MET A 21 5.19 4.01 6.17
CA MET A 21 5.98 4.47 5.05
C MET A 21 5.20 5.53 4.26
N PRO A 22 5.82 6.66 3.89
CA PRO A 22 5.13 7.72 3.18
C PRO A 22 4.53 7.22 1.86
N ALA A 23 3.39 7.81 1.49
CA ALA A 23 2.79 7.57 0.18
C ALA A 23 3.79 7.94 -0.94
N TYR A 24 3.78 7.15 -2.01
CA TYR A 24 4.49 7.54 -3.23
C TYR A 24 3.75 8.71 -3.90
N SER A 25 4.48 9.62 -4.53
CA SER A 25 3.89 10.71 -5.30
C SER A 25 4.78 11.07 -6.48
N ASN A 26 4.18 11.18 -7.67
CA ASN A 26 4.81 11.81 -8.84
C ASN A 26 4.35 13.27 -9.04
N VAL A 27 3.67 13.81 -8.02
CA VAL A 27 3.20 15.18 -7.90
C VAL A 27 4.21 15.98 -7.06
N ASP A 28 4.41 17.25 -7.41
CA ASP A 28 5.24 18.16 -6.62
C ASP A 28 4.69 18.26 -5.18
N PRO A 29 5.51 18.03 -4.14
CA PRO A 29 5.10 18.13 -2.74
C PRO A 29 4.35 19.42 -2.38
N ALA A 30 4.69 20.55 -3.03
CA ALA A 30 4.02 21.83 -2.80
C ALA A 30 2.57 21.88 -3.31
N SER A 31 2.20 20.96 -4.21
CA SER A 31 0.90 20.88 -4.88
C SER A 31 0.08 19.64 -4.50
N ALA A 32 0.64 18.75 -3.67
CA ALA A 32 0.04 17.47 -3.29
C ALA A 32 -1.13 17.58 -2.29
N GLY A 33 -1.36 18.77 -1.71
CA GLY A 33 -2.43 18.99 -0.72
C GLY A 33 -3.85 18.97 -1.29
N ASP A 34 -4.02 19.20 -2.60
CA ASP A 34 -5.31 19.13 -3.30
C ASP A 34 -5.38 17.84 -4.13
N GLU A 35 -5.84 16.76 -3.51
CA GLU A 35 -5.93 15.44 -4.14
C GLU A 35 -7.03 15.33 -5.21
N SER A 36 -7.94 16.31 -5.28
CA SER A 36 -9.03 16.33 -6.27
C SER A 36 -8.54 16.43 -7.72
N ARG A 37 -7.28 16.82 -7.92
CA ARG A 37 -6.64 16.96 -9.24
C ARG A 37 -5.89 15.71 -9.67
N TYR A 38 -5.77 14.73 -8.78
CA TYR A 38 -4.89 13.59 -8.92
C TYR A 38 -5.69 12.29 -8.86
N THR A 39 -5.07 11.21 -9.32
CA THR A 39 -5.55 9.87 -9.09
C THR A 39 -4.88 9.32 -7.83
N VAL A 40 -5.68 8.90 -6.86
CA VAL A 40 -5.18 8.27 -5.64
C VAL A 40 -5.33 6.77 -5.77
N VAL A 41 -4.24 6.04 -5.62
CA VAL A 41 -4.26 4.57 -5.53
C VAL A 41 -3.96 4.18 -4.09
N GLU A 42 -4.82 3.38 -3.49
CA GLU A 42 -4.61 2.83 -2.15
C GLU A 42 -4.79 1.32 -2.17
N THR A 43 -4.08 0.61 -1.32
CA THR A 43 -4.35 -0.82 -1.10
C THR A 43 -5.43 -0.99 -0.04
N ASP A 44 -6.21 -2.08 -0.14
CA ASP A 44 -7.20 -2.46 0.87
C ASP A 44 -6.62 -2.57 2.29
N THR A 45 -5.32 -2.85 2.35
CA THR A 45 -4.51 -3.04 3.54
C THR A 45 -4.30 -1.71 4.25
N TYR A 46 -4.15 -0.63 3.47
CA TYR A 46 -3.96 0.73 3.95
C TYR A 46 -5.28 1.45 4.22
N ALA A 47 -6.21 1.41 3.26
CA ALA A 47 -7.43 2.21 3.31
C ALA A 47 -8.43 1.74 4.37
N GLY A 48 -8.54 0.41 4.56
CA GLY A 48 -9.48 -0.15 5.53
C GLY A 48 -8.93 -0.27 6.94
N ARG A 49 -7.59 -0.25 7.10
CA ARG A 49 -6.84 -0.67 8.30
C ARG A 49 -7.54 -1.79 9.10
N PRO A 50 -8.06 -2.86 8.43
CA PRO A 50 -8.80 -3.87 9.16
C PRO A 50 -7.87 -4.55 10.16
N GLN A 51 -8.40 -4.86 11.34
CA GLN A 51 -7.66 -5.61 12.36
C GLN A 51 -7.52 -7.06 11.87
N ARG A 52 -6.52 -7.30 11.01
CA ARG A 52 -6.29 -8.60 10.37
C ARG A 52 -5.54 -9.53 11.31
N HIS A 53 -6.12 -10.69 11.56
CA HIS A 53 -5.45 -11.83 12.17
C HIS A 53 -4.75 -12.68 11.09
N TRP A 54 -3.72 -13.43 11.49
CA TRP A 54 -3.07 -14.41 10.63
C TRP A 54 -4.07 -15.42 10.00
N ALA A 55 -5.12 -15.75 10.75
CA ALA A 55 -6.17 -16.67 10.31
C ALA A 55 -7.16 -16.09 9.30
N ASP A 56 -7.18 -14.77 9.09
CA ASP A 56 -8.15 -14.12 8.20
C ASP A 56 -7.85 -14.39 6.71
N MET A 57 -6.67 -14.97 6.41
CA MET A 57 -6.23 -15.26 5.06
C MET A 57 -6.44 -14.04 4.16
N GLN A 58 -5.97 -12.87 4.58
CA GLN A 58 -5.97 -11.64 3.77
C GLN A 58 -4.50 -11.22 3.61
N PRO A 59 -3.94 -11.27 2.39
CA PRO A 59 -2.56 -10.89 2.21
C PRO A 59 -2.46 -9.36 2.27
N ASN A 60 -1.29 -8.88 2.66
CA ASN A 60 -0.99 -7.47 2.46
C ASN A 60 -0.64 -7.26 0.99
N LEU A 61 -1.17 -6.17 0.43
CA LEU A 61 -0.77 -5.66 -0.87
C LEU A 61 0.19 -4.49 -0.65
N ASN A 62 1.27 -4.49 -1.43
CA ASN A 62 2.30 -3.47 -1.40
C ASN A 62 2.55 -2.97 -2.82
N ILE A 63 2.64 -1.66 -3.03
CA ILE A 63 2.98 -1.10 -4.34
C ILE A 63 4.50 -1.12 -4.46
N ILE A 64 5.07 -1.82 -5.46
CA ILE A 64 6.53 -1.92 -5.62
C ILE A 64 7.04 -1.23 -6.88
N LYS A 65 6.20 -1.06 -7.91
CA LYS A 65 6.53 -0.26 -9.10
C LYS A 65 5.33 0.47 -9.66
N ILE A 66 5.60 1.60 -10.33
CA ILE A 66 4.65 2.35 -11.15
C ILE A 66 5.37 2.73 -12.45
N ASN A 67 4.84 2.32 -13.60
CA ASN A 67 5.45 2.54 -14.92
C ASN A 67 6.92 2.08 -14.98
N ASP A 68 7.19 0.86 -14.49
CA ASP A 68 8.53 0.25 -14.35
C ASP A 68 9.50 0.95 -13.38
N GLU A 69 9.14 2.11 -12.83
CA GLU A 69 9.90 2.78 -11.81
C GLU A 69 9.62 2.17 -10.44
N LYS A 70 10.68 1.81 -9.73
CA LYS A 70 10.58 1.27 -8.38
C LYS A 70 10.07 2.35 -7.42
N VAL A 71 9.03 2.03 -6.66
CA VAL A 71 8.48 2.94 -5.65
C VAL A 71 8.82 2.42 -4.26
N GLY A 72 9.43 3.28 -3.44
CA GLY A 72 9.95 2.89 -2.12
C GLY A 72 11.44 2.51 -2.13
N ASN A 73 12.05 2.60 -0.95
CA ASN A 73 13.49 2.40 -0.77
C ASN A 73 13.80 0.94 -0.40
N ILE A 74 13.38 -0.01 -1.24
CA ILE A 74 13.54 -1.45 -0.97
C ILE A 74 14.92 -1.89 -1.47
N PRO A 75 15.95 -2.13 -0.63
CA PRO A 75 17.09 -2.92 -1.07
C PRO A 75 16.59 -4.35 -1.36
N PHE A 76 16.95 -4.93 -2.51
CA PHE A 76 16.52 -6.25 -2.97
C PHE A 76 16.81 -7.42 -1.99
N SER A 77 17.46 -7.17 -0.84
CA SER A 77 18.07 -8.19 0.02
C SER A 77 17.53 -8.32 1.44
N THR A 78 16.55 -7.54 1.91
CA THR A 78 16.10 -7.62 3.32
C THR A 78 14.62 -7.95 3.48
N TYR A 79 14.38 -9.26 3.57
CA TYR A 79 13.13 -10.00 3.79
C TYR A 79 12.37 -9.73 5.11
N TYR A 80 12.73 -8.70 5.89
CA TYR A 80 12.28 -8.57 7.29
C TYR A 80 11.65 -7.23 7.68
N TYR A 81 11.56 -6.25 6.78
CA TYR A 81 10.91 -4.98 7.13
C TYR A 81 9.41 -5.02 6.84
N LYS A 82 8.65 -4.62 7.85
CA LYS A 82 7.20 -4.80 7.91
C LYS A 82 6.42 -3.83 7.03
N ASN A 83 7.03 -2.86 6.34
CA ASN A 83 6.40 -1.91 5.41
C ASN A 83 7.46 -1.03 4.68
N ASP A 84 8.29 -1.58 3.79
CA ASP A 84 9.26 -0.80 2.98
C ASP A 84 8.72 -0.44 1.59
N SER A 85 7.45 -0.73 1.32
CA SER A 85 6.76 -0.47 0.05
C SER A 85 5.51 0.37 0.30
N PRO A 86 5.28 1.44 -0.49
CA PRO A 86 4.16 2.33 -0.22
C PRO A 86 2.87 1.56 -0.45
N GLN A 87 1.88 1.80 0.40
CA GLN A 87 0.55 1.20 0.24
C GLN A 87 -0.46 2.22 -0.31
N ARG A 88 0.04 3.41 -0.64
CA ARG A 88 -0.69 4.54 -1.19
C ARG A 88 0.19 5.27 -2.20
N ALA A 89 -0.40 5.70 -3.31
CA ALA A 89 0.23 6.52 -4.33
C ALA A 89 -0.68 7.68 -4.75
N VAL A 90 -0.12 8.88 -4.89
CA VAL A 90 -0.79 10.05 -5.48
C VAL A 90 -0.18 10.31 -6.84
N LEU A 91 -0.99 10.18 -7.88
CA LEU A 91 -0.54 10.17 -9.26
C LEU A 91 -1.20 11.30 -10.05
N LYS A 92 -0.45 11.93 -10.95
CA LYS A 92 -1.06 12.75 -12.00
C LYS A 92 -2.07 11.91 -12.80
N PRO A 93 -3.13 12.50 -13.37
CA PRO A 93 -4.01 11.77 -14.29
C PRO A 93 -3.24 11.23 -15.49
N GLY A 94 -3.54 10.00 -15.93
CA GLY A 94 -2.84 9.32 -17.02
C GLY A 94 -2.94 7.81 -16.95
N THR A 95 -2.34 7.12 -17.93
CA THR A 95 -2.26 5.66 -17.97
C THR A 95 -1.10 5.16 -17.13
N TYR A 96 -1.35 4.16 -16.29
CA TYR A 96 -0.34 3.57 -15.41
C TYR A 96 -0.33 2.05 -15.49
N VAL A 97 0.85 1.48 -15.31
CA VAL A 97 1.04 0.08 -14.94
C VAL A 97 1.58 0.04 -13.52
N ILE A 98 0.80 -0.54 -12.60
CA ILE A 98 1.19 -0.72 -11.20
C ILE A 98 1.56 -2.18 -10.95
N GLN A 99 2.71 -2.39 -10.33
CA GLN A 99 3.13 -3.71 -9.88
C GLN A 99 2.88 -3.82 -8.37
N LEU A 100 2.01 -4.76 -8.00
CA LEU A 100 1.67 -5.07 -6.62
C LEU A 100 2.40 -6.33 -6.18
N GLU A 101 3.02 -6.29 -5.01
CA GLU A 101 3.57 -7.45 -4.31
C GLU A 101 2.56 -7.97 -3.29
N TYR A 102 2.43 -9.30 -3.22
CA TYR A 102 1.66 -9.97 -2.18
C TYR A 102 2.30 -11.28 -1.75
N ARG A 103 2.05 -11.65 -0.49
CA ARG A 103 2.63 -12.86 0.13
C ARG A 103 1.61 -13.99 0.15
N LEU A 104 2.00 -15.13 -0.42
CA LEU A 104 1.36 -16.42 -0.19
C LEU A 104 2.11 -17.18 0.93
N PRO A 105 1.51 -18.23 1.52
CA PRO A 105 2.16 -19.00 2.59
C PRO A 105 3.59 -19.48 2.27
N SER A 106 3.87 -19.82 1.01
CA SER A 106 5.15 -20.42 0.60
C SER A 106 6.07 -19.53 -0.24
N HIS A 107 5.60 -18.40 -0.77
CA HIS A 107 6.38 -17.51 -1.64
C HIS A 107 5.69 -16.15 -1.85
N PHE A 108 6.38 -15.21 -2.48
CA PHE A 108 5.82 -13.93 -2.92
C PHE A 108 5.44 -14.01 -4.40
N LEU A 109 4.41 -13.27 -4.78
CA LEU A 109 4.01 -13.09 -6.17
C LEU A 109 3.79 -11.62 -6.47
N PHE A 110 3.82 -11.30 -7.76
CA PHE A 110 3.59 -9.97 -8.28
C PHE A 110 2.35 -9.98 -9.18
N ALA A 111 1.61 -8.87 -9.18
CA ALA A 111 0.52 -8.60 -10.11
C ALA A 111 0.76 -7.25 -10.79
N ASP A 112 0.89 -7.29 -12.11
CA ASP A 112 0.95 -6.09 -12.95
C ASP A 112 -0.47 -5.74 -13.40
N LEU A 113 -0.92 -4.53 -13.10
CA LEU A 113 -2.28 -4.06 -13.36
C LEU A 113 -2.21 -2.73 -14.10
N LYS A 114 -2.95 -2.62 -15.21
CA LYS A 114 -2.96 -1.42 -16.05
C LYS A 114 -4.29 -0.69 -15.89
N PHE A 115 -4.24 0.61 -15.64
CA PHE A 115 -5.44 1.43 -15.51
C PHE A 115 -5.23 2.85 -16.05
N ASP A 116 -6.33 3.51 -16.36
CA ASP A 116 -6.36 4.93 -16.73
C ASP A 116 -6.89 5.76 -15.56
N GLY A 117 -6.00 6.53 -14.95
CA GLY A 117 -6.29 7.41 -13.82
C GLY A 117 -6.87 8.76 -14.26
N LYS A 118 -7.97 9.15 -13.62
CA LYS A 118 -8.65 10.44 -13.83
C LYS A 118 -8.43 11.39 -12.64
N PRO A 119 -8.56 12.72 -12.83
CA PRO A 119 -8.55 13.67 -11.72
C PRO A 119 -9.65 13.35 -10.70
N GLY A 120 -9.30 13.34 -9.41
CA GLY A 120 -10.23 13.09 -8.31
C GLY A 120 -10.67 11.63 -8.19
N GLN A 121 -10.12 10.75 -9.02
CA GLN A 121 -10.43 9.33 -8.97
C GLN A 121 -9.64 8.67 -7.85
N LYS A 122 -10.34 7.86 -7.06
CA LYS A 122 -9.71 7.01 -6.05
C LYS A 122 -9.87 5.55 -6.43
N ILE A 123 -8.75 4.89 -6.62
CA ILE A 123 -8.63 3.48 -7.00
C ILE A 123 -8.17 2.67 -5.80
N MET A 124 -8.85 1.56 -5.55
CA MET A 124 -8.50 0.59 -4.52
C MET A 124 -7.88 -0.64 -5.16
N ALA A 125 -6.67 -0.99 -4.74
CA ALA A 125 -6.09 -2.31 -4.99
C ALA A 125 -6.65 -3.30 -3.96
N ARG A 126 -7.34 -4.32 -4.46
CA ARG A 126 -8.07 -5.32 -3.68
C ARG A 126 -7.43 -6.68 -3.84
N SER A 127 -7.57 -7.51 -2.82
CA SER A 127 -7.18 -8.91 -2.89
C SER A 127 -8.22 -9.85 -2.27
N ARG A 128 -8.29 -11.08 -2.80
CA ARG A 128 -9.12 -12.16 -2.23
C ARG A 128 -8.47 -13.52 -2.46
N TYR A 129 -8.33 -14.31 -1.39
CA TYR A 129 -7.92 -15.70 -1.52
C TYR A 129 -9.04 -16.53 -2.19
N VAL A 130 -8.68 -17.26 -3.24
CA VAL A 130 -9.55 -18.21 -3.94
C VAL A 130 -9.05 -19.65 -3.84
N GLY A 131 -7.99 -19.87 -3.06
CA GLY A 131 -7.46 -21.19 -2.71
C GLY A 131 -6.17 -21.08 -1.90
N LEU A 132 -5.66 -22.20 -1.36
CA LEU A 132 -4.54 -22.24 -0.40
C LEU A 132 -3.28 -21.45 -0.85
N ASN A 133 -3.05 -21.37 -2.17
CA ASN A 133 -1.96 -20.63 -2.79
C ASN A 133 -2.44 -19.84 -4.02
N ARG A 134 -3.69 -19.36 -3.99
CA ARG A 134 -4.28 -18.61 -5.11
C ARG A 134 -4.95 -17.34 -4.59
N LEU A 135 -4.56 -16.23 -5.19
CA LEU A 135 -5.07 -14.91 -4.87
C LEU A 135 -5.54 -14.22 -6.14
N GLU A 136 -6.76 -13.69 -6.09
CA GLU A 136 -7.23 -12.71 -7.06
C GLU A 136 -6.80 -11.31 -6.59
N VAL A 137 -6.26 -10.53 -7.52
CA VAL A 137 -5.86 -9.13 -7.28
C VAL A 137 -6.47 -8.30 -8.40
N TRP A 138 -7.13 -7.21 -8.03
CA TRP A 138 -7.77 -6.30 -8.98
C TRP A 138 -7.71 -4.86 -8.48
N LEU A 139 -7.96 -3.93 -9.39
CA LEU A 139 -8.14 -2.51 -9.12
C LEU A 139 -9.63 -2.17 -9.26
N GLU A 140 -10.15 -1.41 -8.32
CA GLU A 140 -11.55 -1.00 -8.24
C GLU A 140 -11.64 0.51 -8.08
N ASP A 141 -12.48 1.17 -8.87
CA ASP A 141 -12.83 2.56 -8.63
C ASP A 141 -13.75 2.65 -7.41
N THR A 142 -13.32 3.36 -6.37
CA THR A 142 -14.05 3.41 -5.09
C THR A 142 -15.36 4.18 -5.14
N ALA A 143 -15.54 5.08 -6.11
CA ALA A 143 -16.76 5.87 -6.24
C ALA A 143 -17.87 5.08 -6.95
N THR A 144 -17.50 4.24 -7.91
CA THR A 144 -18.45 3.46 -8.74
C THR A 144 -18.55 2.00 -8.32
N GLY A 145 -17.50 1.43 -7.73
CA GLY A 145 -17.35 0.00 -7.48
C GLY A 145 -16.92 -0.79 -8.72
N ASP A 146 -16.65 -0.12 -9.84
CA ASP A 146 -16.27 -0.77 -11.09
C ASP A 146 -14.84 -1.32 -11.01
N VAL A 147 -14.65 -2.53 -11.54
CA VAL A 147 -13.31 -3.12 -11.69
C VAL A 147 -12.62 -2.48 -12.89
N VAL A 148 -11.55 -1.73 -12.64
CA VAL A 148 -10.80 -0.99 -13.67
C VAL A 148 -9.60 -1.76 -14.20
N SER A 149 -9.12 -2.78 -13.48
CA SER A 149 -8.07 -3.69 -13.95
C SER A 149 -8.14 -5.00 -13.18
N THR A 150 -7.93 -6.11 -13.87
CA THR A 150 -7.64 -7.41 -13.26
C THR A 150 -6.31 -7.90 -13.77
N ARG A 151 -5.72 -8.88 -13.06
CA ARG A 151 -4.59 -9.63 -13.61
C ARG A 151 -5.12 -10.48 -14.76
N GLU A 152 -4.85 -10.09 -15.99
CA GLU A 152 -5.09 -10.98 -17.14
C GLU A 152 -4.25 -12.25 -16.91
N ASN A 153 -4.89 -13.41 -16.99
CA ASN A 153 -4.22 -14.72 -16.93
C ASN A 153 -3.42 -14.97 -18.21
#